data_AF-A0A2E0UGG3-F1
#
_entry.id   AF-A0A2E0UGG3-F1
#
_cell.length_a   1.000
_cell.length_b   1.000
_cell.length_c   1.000
_cell.angle_alpha   90.00
_cell.angle_beta   90.00
_cell.angle_gamma   90.00
#
_symmetry.space_group_name_H-M   'P 1'
#
loop_
_entity.id
_entity.type
_entity.pdbx_description
1 polymer ?
#
loop_
_entity_poly.entity_id
_entity_poly.type
_entity_poly.pdbx_seq_one_letter_code
_entity_poly.pdbx_strand_id
1 'polypeptide(L)'
;MKEDLLDAWRIHCRITGYLLEAIPEPQLACLSTSKGRAVGEQFVHMHNVRLMWLKEADKEVHSSLQKLEKKDAVDKELLLRSLDASCEAIARTISSLEEKGKRMPGFKPSNASFLSYLISHESHHRGQVMLILKQAGHPVDKSVAFGIWEWGKR
;
A
#
# COMPACT_ATOMS: atom_id res chain seq x y z
N MET A 1 22.64 0.10 2.51
CA MET A 1 21.59 0.74 3.33
C MET A 1 20.47 1.35 2.49
N LYS A 2 20.75 2.30 1.57
CA LYS A 2 19.71 2.85 0.67
C LYS A 2 18.98 1.75 -0.12
N GLU A 3 19.73 0.89 -0.81
CA GLU A 3 19.16 -0.20 -1.60
C GLU A 3 18.38 -1.20 -0.73
N ASP A 4 18.90 -1.57 0.45
CA ASP A 4 18.22 -2.49 1.37
C ASP A 4 16.88 -1.94 1.86
N LEU A 5 16.78 -0.62 2.07
CA LEU A 5 15.53 0.04 2.45
C LEU A 5 14.52 0.06 1.30
N LEU A 6 14.98 0.31 0.07
CA LEU A 6 14.13 0.26 -1.12
C LEU A 6 13.66 -1.16 -1.43
N ASP A 7 14.51 -2.16 -1.20
CA ASP A 7 14.12 -3.58 -1.33
C ASP A 7 13.08 -3.96 -0.28
N ALA A 8 13.26 -3.57 0.99
CA ALA A 8 12.27 -3.78 2.04
C ALA A 8 10.91 -3.12 1.70
N TRP A 9 10.92 -1.92 1.11
CA TRP A 9 9.71 -1.26 0.61
C TRP A 9 9.03 -2.06 -0.50
N ARG A 10 9.80 -2.55 -1.48
CA ARG A 10 9.27 -3.34 -2.60
C ARG A 10 8.72 -4.69 -2.14
N ILE A 11 9.41 -5.39 -1.23
CA ILE A 11 8.90 -6.62 -0.59
C ILE A 11 7.56 -6.30 0.08
N HIS A 12 7.50 -5.22 0.87
CA HIS A 12 6.26 -4.81 1.52
C HIS A 12 5.12 -4.56 0.53
N CYS A 13 5.39 -3.91 -0.61
CA CYS A 13 4.39 -3.73 -1.67
C CYS A 13 3.92 -5.06 -2.28
N ARG A 14 4.84 -5.99 -2.58
CA ARG A 14 4.51 -7.32 -3.12
C ARG A 14 3.63 -8.12 -2.15
N ILE A 15 3.89 -8.03 -0.84
CA ILE A 15 3.03 -8.62 0.19
C ILE A 15 1.62 -8.02 0.19
N THR A 16 1.49 -6.70 -0.03
CA THR A 16 0.17 -6.05 -0.14
C THR A 16 -0.56 -6.50 -1.41
N GLY A 17 0.14 -6.63 -2.54
CA GLY A 17 -0.40 -7.18 -3.78
C GLY A 17 -0.86 -8.64 -3.61
N TYR A 18 -0.02 -9.48 -3.02
CA TYR A 18 -0.33 -10.88 -2.70
C TYR A 18 -1.61 -11.04 -1.88
N LEU A 19 -1.80 -10.19 -0.85
CA LEU A 19 -3.03 -10.20 -0.06
C LEU A 19 -4.24 -9.81 -0.92
N LEU A 20 -4.12 -8.76 -1.74
CA LEU A 20 -5.22 -8.29 -2.61
C LEU A 20 -5.61 -9.33 -3.67
N GLU A 21 -4.64 -9.98 -4.30
CA GLU A 21 -4.87 -11.05 -5.28
C GLU A 21 -5.71 -12.19 -4.70
N ALA A 22 -5.41 -12.58 -3.47
CA ALA A 22 -6.08 -13.66 -2.76
C ALA A 22 -7.53 -13.37 -2.33
N ILE A 23 -7.99 -12.11 -2.43
CA ILE A 23 -9.35 -11.72 -2.02
C ILE A 23 -10.30 -11.78 -3.23
N PRO A 24 -11.33 -12.65 -3.27
CA PRO A 24 -12.36 -12.61 -4.29
C PRO A 24 -13.00 -11.22 -4.46
N GLU A 25 -13.25 -10.79 -5.70
CA GLU A 25 -13.76 -9.43 -5.99
C GLU A 25 -15.03 -9.04 -5.22
N PRO A 26 -16.06 -9.92 -5.06
CA PRO A 26 -17.24 -9.56 -4.27
C PRO A 26 -16.92 -9.19 -2.81
N GLN A 27 -15.82 -9.70 -2.26
CA GLN A 27 -15.41 -9.44 -0.88
C GLN A 27 -14.71 -8.10 -0.70
N LEU A 28 -14.36 -7.40 -1.78
CA LEU A 28 -13.85 -6.02 -1.71
C LEU A 28 -14.89 -5.06 -1.11
N ALA A 29 -16.19 -5.37 -1.24
CA ALA A 29 -17.28 -4.60 -0.68
C ALA A 29 -17.57 -4.93 0.80
N CYS A 30 -16.90 -5.91 1.42
CA CYS A 30 -17.12 -6.27 2.82
C CYS A 30 -16.78 -5.11 3.76
N LEU A 31 -17.59 -4.94 4.81
CA LEU A 31 -17.46 -3.91 5.85
C LEU A 31 -17.20 -4.55 7.22
N SER A 32 -16.50 -3.83 8.09
CA SER A 32 -16.39 -4.24 9.50
C SER A 32 -17.75 -4.18 10.19
N THR A 33 -17.89 -4.92 11.30
CA THR A 33 -19.08 -4.87 12.15
C THR A 33 -19.33 -3.48 12.73
N SER A 34 -18.27 -2.71 13.00
CA SER A 34 -18.34 -1.33 13.49
C SER A 34 -18.70 -0.31 12.39
N LYS A 35 -18.79 -0.75 11.12
CA LYS A 35 -18.84 0.10 9.91
C LYS A 35 -17.56 0.94 9.74
N GLY A 36 -17.33 1.45 8.53
CA GLY A 36 -16.09 2.16 8.16
C GLY A 36 -15.75 1.99 6.68
N ARG A 37 -14.45 1.98 6.35
CA ARG A 37 -13.97 1.65 5.00
C ARG A 37 -14.17 0.17 4.71
N ALA A 38 -14.71 -0.13 3.53
CA ALA A 38 -14.75 -1.50 3.01
C ALA A 38 -13.35 -2.03 2.70
N VAL A 39 -13.21 -3.34 2.48
CA VAL A 39 -11.93 -3.99 2.15
C VAL A 39 -11.21 -3.27 1.00
N GLY A 40 -11.89 -3.08 -0.13
CA GLY A 40 -11.35 -2.38 -1.30
C GLY A 40 -10.94 -0.93 -1.01
N GLU A 41 -11.71 -0.25 -0.15
CA GLU A 41 -11.44 1.14 0.22
C GLU A 41 -10.17 1.29 1.08
N GLN A 42 -9.74 0.23 1.78
CA GLN A 42 -8.45 0.22 2.45
C GLN A 42 -7.29 0.30 1.44
N PHE A 43 -7.39 -0.42 0.33
CA PHE A 43 -6.39 -0.38 -0.76
C PHE A 43 -6.38 0.97 -1.49
N VAL A 44 -7.57 1.52 -1.77
CA VAL A 44 -7.72 2.91 -2.27
C VAL A 44 -7.04 3.90 -1.31
N HIS A 45 -7.26 3.75 0.00
CA HIS A 45 -6.67 4.64 0.99
C HIS A 45 -5.14 4.55 1.01
N MET A 46 -4.57 3.35 1.01
CA MET A 46 -3.11 3.16 0.94
C MET A 46 -2.51 3.83 -0.30
N HIS A 47 -3.07 3.56 -1.48
CA HIS A 47 -2.62 4.19 -2.73
C HIS A 47 -2.71 5.73 -2.66
N ASN A 48 -3.84 6.28 -2.22
CA ASN A 48 -4.05 7.73 -2.17
C ASN A 48 -3.17 8.44 -1.13
N VAL A 49 -2.79 7.77 -0.03
CA VAL A 49 -1.81 8.30 0.94
C VAL A 49 -0.43 8.42 0.29
N ARG A 50 -0.01 7.46 -0.54
CA ARG A 50 1.23 7.59 -1.31
C ARG A 50 1.18 8.79 -2.26
N LEU A 51 0.08 8.96 -2.99
CA LEU A 51 -0.11 10.11 -3.89
C LEU A 51 -0.07 11.44 -3.14
N MET A 52 -0.67 11.52 -1.95
CA MET A 52 -0.62 12.72 -1.11
C MET A 52 0.82 13.15 -0.80
N TRP A 53 1.71 12.20 -0.49
CA TRP A 53 3.14 12.48 -0.29
C TRP A 53 3.87 12.81 -1.60
N LEU A 54 3.59 12.07 -2.67
CA LEU A 54 4.20 12.31 -3.98
C LEU A 54 3.86 13.70 -4.53
N LYS A 55 2.65 14.20 -4.27
CA LYS A 55 2.23 15.55 -4.71
C LYS A 55 3.18 16.65 -4.20
N GLU A 56 3.65 16.51 -2.97
CA GLU A 56 4.55 17.47 -2.33
C GLU A 56 6.01 17.23 -2.72
N ALA A 57 6.39 15.97 -3.01
CA ALA A 57 7.76 15.57 -3.32
C ALA A 57 8.15 15.75 -4.80
N ASP A 58 7.24 15.38 -5.71
CA ASP A 58 7.48 15.29 -7.14
C ASP A 58 6.14 15.40 -7.91
N LYS A 59 5.83 16.63 -8.37
CA LYS A 59 4.58 16.93 -9.08
C LYS A 59 4.46 16.21 -10.42
N GLU A 60 5.58 15.96 -11.09
CA GLU A 60 5.60 15.26 -12.38
C GLU A 60 5.23 13.79 -12.17
N VAL A 61 5.90 13.12 -11.23
CA VAL A 61 5.58 11.73 -10.85
C VAL A 61 4.14 11.62 -10.37
N HIS A 62 3.68 12.52 -9.49
CA HIS A 62 2.29 12.55 -9.03
C HIS A 62 1.29 12.67 -10.18
N SER A 63 1.56 13.53 -11.18
CA SER A 63 0.64 13.76 -12.29
C SER A 63 0.54 12.58 -13.27
N SER A 64 1.51 11.66 -13.23
CA SER A 64 1.48 10.41 -13.99
C SER A 64 0.61 9.31 -13.35
N LEU A 65 0.14 9.52 -12.11
CA LEU A 65 -0.64 8.55 -11.35
C LEU A 65 -2.10 8.98 -11.25
N GLN A 66 -3.01 8.01 -11.37
CA GLN A 66 -4.44 8.24 -11.18
C GLN A 66 -4.80 8.11 -9.69
N LYS A 67 -5.35 9.18 -9.10
CA LYS A 67 -6.02 9.09 -7.81
C LYS A 67 -7.28 8.23 -7.92
N LEU A 68 -7.47 7.30 -6.99
CA LEU A 68 -8.64 6.44 -6.95
C LEU A 68 -9.75 7.05 -6.10
N GLU A 69 -11.00 6.86 -6.52
CA GLU A 69 -12.19 7.27 -5.81
C GLU A 69 -12.91 6.05 -5.21
N LYS A 70 -13.89 6.28 -4.32
CA LYS A 70 -14.58 5.20 -3.60
C LYS A 70 -15.20 4.14 -4.53
N LYS A 71 -15.72 4.57 -5.69
CA LYS A 71 -16.32 3.68 -6.69
C LYS A 71 -15.32 2.70 -7.31
N ASP A 72 -14.03 3.03 -7.29
CA ASP A 72 -12.95 2.22 -7.87
C ASP A 72 -12.52 1.09 -6.91
N ALA A 73 -13.02 1.11 -5.66
CA ALA A 73 -12.67 0.13 -4.63
C ALA A 73 -13.11 -1.30 -4.94
N VAL A 74 -13.96 -1.52 -5.93
CA VAL A 74 -14.44 -2.85 -6.34
C VAL A 74 -13.69 -3.42 -7.55
N ASP A 75 -12.85 -2.62 -8.21
CA ASP A 75 -12.06 -3.03 -9.37
C ASP A 75 -10.69 -3.53 -8.92
N LYS A 76 -10.55 -4.86 -8.79
CA LYS A 76 -9.31 -5.48 -8.31
C LYS A 76 -8.12 -5.19 -9.21
N GLU A 77 -8.29 -5.29 -10.52
CA GLU A 77 -7.20 -5.07 -11.48
C GLU A 77 -6.71 -3.63 -11.46
N LEU A 78 -7.62 -2.66 -11.33
CA LEU A 78 -7.25 -1.26 -11.15
C LEU A 78 -6.50 -1.05 -9.83
N LEU A 79 -6.94 -1.65 -8.73
CA LEU A 79 -6.27 -1.54 -7.43
C LEU A 79 -4.85 -2.11 -7.49
N LEU A 80 -4.66 -3.31 -8.06
CA LEU A 80 -3.35 -3.94 -8.20
C LEU A 80 -2.39 -3.06 -9.01
N ARG A 81 -2.81 -2.64 -10.20
CA ARG A 81 -1.99 -1.77 -11.07
C ARG A 81 -1.66 -0.44 -10.41
N SER A 82 -2.62 0.16 -9.69
CA SER A 82 -2.42 1.45 -9.03
C SER A 82 -1.48 1.33 -7.83
N LEU A 83 -1.55 0.24 -7.07
CA LEU A 83 -0.63 -0.02 -5.95
C LEU A 83 0.78 -0.33 -6.43
N ASP A 84 0.94 -1.06 -7.53
CA ASP A 84 2.25 -1.32 -8.13
C ASP A 84 2.89 -0.02 -8.66
N ALA A 85 2.14 0.75 -9.45
CA ALA A 85 2.60 2.03 -9.99
C ALA A 85 3.01 3.02 -8.89
N SER A 86 2.19 3.16 -7.83
CA SER A 86 2.53 4.05 -6.72
C SER A 86 3.65 3.51 -5.82
N CYS A 87 3.87 2.19 -5.79
CA CYS A 87 5.02 1.61 -5.10
C CYS A 87 6.34 2.04 -5.75
N GLU A 88 6.44 1.88 -7.08
CA GLU A 88 7.63 2.26 -7.83
C GLU A 88 7.83 3.77 -7.85
N ALA A 89 6.75 4.55 -7.88
CA ALA A 89 6.84 6.01 -7.75
C ALA A 89 7.50 6.42 -6.41
N ILE A 90 7.06 5.86 -5.28
CA ILE A 90 7.67 6.13 -3.97
C ILE A 90 9.15 5.72 -3.97
N ALA A 91 9.48 4.53 -4.48
CA ALA A 91 10.86 4.05 -4.53
C ALA A 91 11.77 5.00 -5.34
N ARG A 92 11.32 5.43 -6.52
CA ARG A 92 12.03 6.38 -7.38
C ARG A 92 12.20 7.74 -6.73
N THR A 93 11.14 8.28 -6.12
CA THR A 93 11.18 9.57 -5.43
C THR A 93 12.16 9.52 -4.26
N ILE A 94 12.14 8.46 -3.44
CA ILE A 94 13.09 8.31 -2.33
C ILE A 94 14.52 8.17 -2.85
N SER A 95 14.73 7.40 -3.92
CA SER A 95 16.07 7.27 -4.53
C SER A 95 16.63 8.62 -4.97
N SER A 96 15.82 9.41 -5.67
CA SER A 96 16.13 10.75 -6.18
C SER A 96 16.38 11.75 -5.05
N LEU A 97 15.59 11.69 -3.96
CA LEU A 97 15.80 12.54 -2.78
C LEU A 97 17.13 12.23 -2.10
N GLU A 98 17.45 10.95 -1.88
CA GLU A 98 18.72 10.52 -1.29
C GLU A 98 19.92 10.96 -2.14
N GLU A 99 19.87 10.76 -3.47
CA GLU A 99 20.91 11.23 -4.39
C GLU A 99 21.14 12.74 -4.34
N LYS A 100 20.08 13.51 -4.09
CA LYS A 100 20.13 14.98 -3.96
C LYS A 100 20.45 15.45 -2.54
N GLY A 101 20.67 14.54 -1.58
CA GLY A 101 20.84 14.88 -0.16
C GLY A 101 19.61 15.57 0.45
N LYS A 102 18.41 15.30 -0.08
CA LYS A 102 17.13 15.87 0.35
C LYS A 102 16.29 14.85 1.12
N ARG A 103 15.32 15.37 1.87
CA ARG A 103 14.33 14.59 2.60
C ARG A 103 12.96 14.72 1.96
N MET A 104 12.09 13.75 2.24
CA MET A 104 10.67 13.82 1.91
C MET A 104 10.07 15.14 2.43
N PRO A 105 9.53 16.01 1.55
CA PRO A 105 8.93 17.28 1.97
C PRO A 105 7.78 17.08 2.97
N GLY A 106 7.70 17.95 3.97
CA GLY A 106 6.69 17.85 5.02
C GLY A 106 6.92 16.72 6.05
N PHE A 107 7.91 15.84 5.85
CA PHE A 107 8.25 14.77 6.79
C PHE A 107 9.61 15.05 7.46
N LYS A 108 9.58 15.50 8.71
CA LYS A 108 10.79 15.94 9.44
C LYS A 108 11.87 14.85 9.62
N PRO A 109 11.53 13.57 9.92
CA PRO A 109 12.51 12.50 10.07
C PRO A 109 13.26 12.14 8.77
N SER A 110 14.10 11.10 8.79
CA SER A 110 14.86 10.65 7.62
C SER A 110 13.97 9.95 6.58
N ASN A 111 14.47 9.77 5.35
CA ASN A 111 13.76 9.00 4.32
C ASN A 111 13.62 7.51 4.72
N ALA A 112 14.58 6.96 5.46
CA ALA A 112 14.45 5.64 6.07
C ALA A 112 13.26 5.58 7.04
N SER A 113 13.13 6.57 7.93
CA SER A 113 11.97 6.68 8.82
C SER A 113 10.66 6.88 8.06
N PHE A 114 10.69 7.57 6.90
CA PHE A 114 9.52 7.74 6.05
C PHE A 114 9.04 6.42 5.45
N LEU A 115 9.95 5.61 4.89
CA LEU A 115 9.60 4.29 4.38
C LEU A 115 9.09 3.38 5.50
N SER A 116 9.74 3.38 6.67
CA SER A 116 9.24 2.65 7.84
C SER A 116 7.86 3.10 8.28
N TYR A 117 7.57 4.40 8.22
CA TYR A 117 6.24 4.94 8.49
C TYR A 117 5.19 4.42 7.50
N LEU A 118 5.47 4.44 6.19
CA LEU A 118 4.56 3.89 5.19
C LEU A 118 4.35 2.38 5.37
N ILE A 119 5.42 1.62 5.61
CA ILE A 119 5.34 0.18 5.89
C ILE A 119 4.45 -0.09 7.11
N SER A 120 4.62 0.68 8.19
CA SER A 120 3.80 0.56 9.40
C SER A 120 2.34 0.92 9.14
N HIS A 121 2.08 2.02 8.43
CA HIS A 121 0.73 2.48 8.07
C HIS A 121 -0.01 1.44 7.23
N GLU A 122 0.63 0.94 6.19
CA GLU A 122 0.02 -0.04 5.29
C GLU A 122 -0.11 -1.42 5.94
N SER A 123 0.82 -1.82 6.81
CA SER A 123 0.69 -3.04 7.61
C SER A 123 -0.52 -3.00 8.55
N HIS A 124 -0.79 -1.83 9.14
CA HIS A 124 -2.00 -1.61 9.91
C HIS A 124 -3.27 -1.82 9.05
N HIS A 125 -3.30 -1.27 7.83
CA HIS A 125 -4.42 -1.46 6.91
C HIS A 125 -4.57 -2.90 6.39
N ARG A 126 -3.47 -3.63 6.16
CA ARG A 126 -3.54 -5.09 5.88
C ARG A 126 -4.20 -5.86 7.03
N GLY A 127 -3.85 -5.52 8.27
CA GLY A 127 -4.49 -6.08 9.46
C GLY A 127 -6.00 -5.78 9.50
N GLN A 128 -6.39 -4.54 9.17
CA GLN A 128 -7.80 -4.17 9.06
C GLN A 128 -8.53 -4.96 7.97
N VAL A 129 -7.93 -5.13 6.79
CA VAL A 129 -8.49 -5.93 5.69
C VAL A 129 -8.79 -7.36 6.16
N MET A 130 -7.81 -8.04 6.76
CA MET A 130 -7.99 -9.41 7.26
C MET A 130 -9.04 -9.49 8.37
N LEU A 131 -9.10 -8.49 9.26
CA LEU A 131 -10.11 -8.42 10.31
C LEU A 131 -11.52 -8.22 9.74
N ILE A 132 -11.69 -7.32 8.77
CA ILE A 132 -12.97 -7.06 8.11
C ILE A 132 -13.47 -8.34 7.44
N LEU A 133 -12.60 -8.99 6.66
CA LEU A 133 -12.90 -10.25 5.98
C LEU A 133 -13.35 -11.33 6.97
N LYS A 134 -12.62 -11.49 8.09
CA LYS A 134 -12.99 -12.41 9.16
C LYS A 134 -14.36 -12.08 9.78
N GLN A 135 -14.63 -10.80 10.05
CA GLN A 135 -15.91 -10.34 10.61
C GLN A 135 -17.08 -10.53 9.65
N ALA A 136 -16.83 -10.43 8.33
CA ALA A 136 -17.82 -10.64 7.28
C ALA A 136 -18.08 -12.13 6.97
N GLY A 137 -17.44 -13.06 7.69
CA GLY A 137 -17.59 -14.50 7.45
C GLY A 137 -16.75 -15.04 6.28
N HIS A 138 -15.80 -14.25 5.79
CA HIS A 138 -14.91 -14.60 4.68
C HIS A 138 -13.43 -14.51 5.10
N PRO A 139 -12.98 -15.21 6.16
CA PRO A 139 -11.59 -15.13 6.57
C PRO A 139 -10.67 -15.58 5.44
N VAL A 140 -9.50 -14.94 5.31
CA VAL A 140 -8.47 -15.39 4.36
C VAL A 140 -7.98 -16.79 4.73
N ASP A 141 -7.56 -17.56 3.72
CA ASP A 141 -6.98 -18.89 3.93
C ASP A 141 -5.74 -18.82 4.82
N LYS A 142 -5.47 -19.91 5.55
CA LYS A 142 -4.28 -20.00 6.42
C LYS A 142 -2.98 -19.79 5.62
N SER A 143 -2.89 -20.32 4.40
CA SER A 143 -1.75 -20.12 3.51
C SER A 143 -1.52 -18.65 3.17
N VAL A 144 -2.58 -17.87 2.98
CA VAL A 144 -2.50 -16.42 2.77
C VAL A 144 -2.08 -15.71 4.05
N ALA A 145 -2.70 -16.06 5.19
CA ALA A 145 -2.40 -15.47 6.49
C ALA A 145 -0.94 -15.69 6.95
N PHE A 146 -0.33 -16.83 6.60
CA PHE A 146 1.11 -17.05 6.82
C PHE A 146 1.96 -16.46 5.69
N GLY A 147 1.47 -16.50 4.45
CA GLY A 147 2.16 -16.01 3.26
C GLY A 147 2.57 -14.54 3.32
N ILE A 148 1.80 -13.70 4.03
CA ILE A 148 2.16 -12.28 4.23
C ILE A 148 3.45 -12.07 5.05
N TRP A 149 3.92 -13.10 5.75
CA TRP A 149 5.17 -13.07 6.52
C TRP A 149 6.35 -13.70 5.78
N GLU A 150 6.13 -14.27 4.59
CA GLU A 150 7.16 -14.95 3.80
C GLU A 150 8.00 -13.96 2.96
N TRP A 151 8.58 -12.93 3.58
CA TRP A 151 9.31 -11.84 2.90
C TRP A 151 10.50 -12.31 2.05
N GLY A 152 11.10 -13.46 2.36
CA GLY A 152 12.18 -14.04 1.55
C GLY A 152 11.72 -14.83 0.31
N LYS A 153 10.40 -15.03 0.13
CA LYS A 153 9.82 -15.77 -1.01
C LYS A 153 8.93 -14.90 -1.90
N ARG A 154 8.61 -13.69 -1.46
CA ARG A 154 7.59 -12.83 -2.06
C ARG A 154 8.17 -11.57 -2.62
#